data_AF-A0A7J2TER9-F1
#
_entry.id   AF-A0A7J2TER9-F1
#
_cell.length_a   1.000
_cell.length_b   1.000
_cell.length_c   1.000
_cell.angle_alpha   90.00
_cell.angle_beta   90.00
_cell.angle_gamma   90.00
#
_symmetry.space_group_name_H-M   'P 1'
#
loop_
_entity.id
_entity.type
_entity.pdbx_description
1 polymer ?
#
loop_
_entity_poly.entity_id
_entity_poly.type
_entity_poly.pdbx_seq_one_letter_code
_entity_poly.pdbx_strand_id
1 'polypeptide(L)'
;MPDVVFVFEVHQPHRLKRDLFWENKVFKRLKKEELFAYYFDTDVNRKIFKRAAKKCYFPSNQILLELIDKHKKQKKKVKVSFSLSGVFLEQCEMFDKDLLETFRQLAETDCVEFLNQTYYHSVSSLYPDKSEFIEQVKLHQQTMQSLLGCVPVFFENTELLYNNAVAHVIEALGYKGIFMEGVEKVLGEKSPNYVYAAKDCKNLRVLMRNYKLTDDIGFRFSARWWSEWPLTADKYAQWLANTQGHCINIFPDYETFGEHHWPETGIHSFLRHLPEEILKWEHLNMATPTEVVSKYLPVGEIDVPEAKGTVSWADLERDSSGWLGNAMQWAYYTSLRRLEPLVKEAEDEELLRLWRYFQTSDHLYYMYTAGGAPGEVHSYFSPFQSPMDAFVAAHTLIFDFENRLRLATLTANEPFLFYTNVGEENYTGVMAWTLKGFIKALETVDVKAVEFHNMRGDFSSWVQYSLQDNGLAEQLKAISVSKLRGEKLRKALISVVQKRFRNLSQQVQDAVKLF
;
A
#
# COMPACT_ATOMS: atom_id res chain seq x y z
N MET A 1 -22.27 10.81 24.30
CA MET A 1 -21.11 11.68 24.57
C MET A 1 -20.11 11.39 23.48
N PRO A 2 -19.87 12.30 22.53
CA PRO A 2 -19.00 12.00 21.42
C PRO A 2 -17.54 11.91 21.89
N ASP A 3 -16.85 10.85 21.47
CA ASP A 3 -15.40 10.73 21.64
C ASP A 3 -14.69 11.32 20.41
N VAL A 4 -13.76 12.24 20.62
CA VAL A 4 -12.94 12.83 19.57
C VAL A 4 -11.77 11.88 19.29
N VAL A 5 -11.63 11.46 18.04
CA VAL A 5 -10.60 10.52 17.60
C VAL A 5 -9.68 11.24 16.63
N PHE A 6 -8.45 11.48 17.04
CA PHE A 6 -7.41 11.95 16.13
C PHE A 6 -6.61 10.77 15.59
N VAL A 7 -6.53 10.67 14.28
CA VAL A 7 -5.66 9.71 13.58
C VAL A 7 -4.80 10.49 12.60
N PHE A 8 -3.49 10.29 12.63
CA PHE A 8 -2.57 10.98 11.74
C PHE A 8 -1.97 9.99 10.74
N GLU A 9 -2.12 10.23 9.45
CA GLU A 9 -1.36 9.49 8.42
C GLU A 9 0.07 10.02 8.39
N VAL A 10 1.06 9.14 8.41
CA VAL A 10 2.48 9.52 8.30
C VAL A 10 3.09 8.69 7.18
N HIS A 11 3.37 9.36 6.08
CA HIS A 11 3.84 8.71 4.86
C HIS A 11 4.94 9.52 4.17
N GLN A 12 6.00 8.82 3.74
CA GLN A 12 6.96 9.36 2.79
C GLN A 12 7.29 8.29 1.75
N PRO A 13 7.15 8.56 0.45
CA PRO A 13 7.49 7.59 -0.58
C PRO A 13 8.99 7.56 -0.85
N HIS A 14 9.48 6.43 -1.40
CA HIS A 14 10.73 6.43 -2.14
C HIS A 14 10.50 6.98 -3.55
N ARG A 15 10.91 8.22 -3.80
CA ARG A 15 10.72 8.89 -5.09
C ARG A 15 11.57 8.25 -6.19
N LEU A 16 10.99 8.10 -7.37
CA LEU A 16 11.65 7.60 -8.57
C LEU A 16 12.65 8.62 -9.12
N LYS A 17 13.73 8.13 -9.74
CA LYS A 17 14.64 8.98 -10.51
C LYS A 17 13.94 9.51 -11.75
N ARG A 18 14.02 10.83 -11.91
CA ARG A 18 13.26 11.58 -12.93
C ARG A 18 13.95 11.61 -14.29
N ASP A 19 15.28 11.68 -14.27
CA ASP A 19 16.03 12.15 -15.43
C ASP A 19 16.69 11.01 -16.23
N LEU A 20 16.55 9.75 -15.80
CA LEU A 20 17.24 8.61 -16.45
C LEU A 20 16.87 8.45 -17.92
N PHE A 21 15.60 8.68 -18.28
CA PHE A 21 15.14 8.67 -19.68
C PHE A 21 15.77 9.83 -20.47
N TRP A 22 15.61 11.06 -19.97
CA TRP A 22 16.06 12.28 -20.63
C TRP A 22 17.58 12.37 -20.80
N GLU A 23 18.33 11.80 -19.86
CA GLU A 23 19.79 11.75 -19.90
C GLU A 23 20.33 10.52 -20.65
N ASN A 24 19.46 9.67 -21.20
CA ASN A 24 19.83 8.42 -21.88
C ASN A 24 20.71 7.51 -21.00
N LYS A 25 20.33 7.35 -19.72
CA LYS A 25 21.04 6.55 -18.71
C LYS A 25 20.26 5.28 -18.29
N VAL A 26 19.24 4.91 -19.06
CA VAL A 26 18.50 3.64 -18.94
C VAL A 26 19.38 2.46 -19.36
N PHE A 27 19.07 1.24 -18.91
CA PHE A 27 19.82 0.02 -19.23
C PHE A 27 21.31 0.08 -18.85
N LYS A 28 21.63 0.80 -17.77
CA LYS A 28 23.00 0.86 -17.25
C LYS A 28 23.41 -0.50 -16.66
N ARG A 29 24.65 -0.92 -16.93
CA ARG A 29 25.25 -2.11 -16.32
C ARG A 29 25.49 -1.91 -14.82
N LEU A 30 24.83 -2.71 -13.99
CA LEU A 30 24.76 -2.54 -12.53
C LEU A 30 24.75 -3.89 -11.81
N LYS A 31 25.32 -3.94 -10.62
CA LYS A 31 25.07 -5.06 -9.71
C LYS A 31 23.67 -4.93 -9.10
N LYS A 32 23.14 -6.06 -8.63
CA LYS A 32 21.80 -6.12 -8.03
C LYS A 32 21.65 -5.17 -6.84
N GLU A 33 22.68 -5.03 -6.01
CA GLU A 33 22.67 -4.18 -4.81
C GLU A 33 22.65 -2.68 -5.16
N GLU A 34 22.98 -2.31 -6.40
CA GLU A 34 22.96 -0.93 -6.88
C GLU A 34 21.59 -0.53 -7.45
N LEU A 35 20.70 -1.50 -7.72
CA LEU A 35 19.44 -1.26 -8.43
C LEU A 35 18.50 -0.33 -7.65
N PHE A 36 18.44 -0.46 -6.32
CA PHE A 36 17.60 0.43 -5.51
C PHE A 36 18.01 1.91 -5.70
N ALA A 37 19.29 2.23 -5.52
CA ALA A 37 19.81 3.60 -5.71
C ALA A 37 19.86 4.02 -7.19
N TYR A 38 19.65 3.10 -8.11
CA TYR A 38 19.49 3.39 -9.52
C TYR A 38 18.06 3.85 -9.83
N TYR A 39 17.04 3.12 -9.35
CA TYR A 39 15.64 3.46 -9.61
C TYR A 39 15.10 4.58 -8.72
N PHE A 40 15.54 4.66 -7.46
CA PHE A 40 15.01 5.58 -6.47
C PHE A 40 16.03 6.66 -6.08
N ASP A 41 15.56 7.89 -5.87
CA ASP A 41 16.36 9.06 -5.56
C ASP A 41 16.59 9.21 -4.05
N THR A 42 17.56 8.46 -3.53
CA THR A 42 17.91 8.47 -2.10
C THR A 42 18.27 9.85 -1.57
N ASP A 43 18.90 10.71 -2.38
CA ASP A 43 19.35 12.04 -1.94
C ASP A 43 18.18 13.00 -1.80
N VAL A 44 17.27 13.03 -2.77
CA VAL A 44 16.02 13.81 -2.69
C VAL A 44 15.16 13.30 -1.53
N ASN A 45 15.01 11.98 -1.38
CA ASN A 45 14.26 11.38 -0.27
C ASN A 45 14.84 11.79 1.08
N ARG A 46 16.16 11.65 1.28
CA ARG A 46 16.84 12.07 2.52
C ARG A 46 16.64 13.55 2.80
N LYS A 47 16.75 14.41 1.79
CA LYS A 47 16.58 15.87 1.95
C LYS A 47 15.16 16.23 2.38
N ILE A 48 14.14 15.67 1.74
CA ILE A 48 12.74 15.92 2.08
C ILE A 48 12.42 15.35 3.45
N PHE A 49 12.83 14.10 3.71
CA PHE A 49 12.63 13.45 5.00
C PHE A 49 13.23 14.26 6.15
N LYS A 50 14.48 14.73 6.02
CA LYS A 50 15.11 15.56 7.07
C LYS A 50 14.44 16.91 7.28
N ARG A 51 13.88 17.50 6.22
CA ARG A 51 13.07 18.73 6.33
C ARG A 51 11.78 18.45 7.12
N ALA A 52 11.03 17.43 6.72
CA ALA A 52 9.79 17.02 7.36
C ALA A 52 10.01 16.59 8.82
N ALA A 53 11.07 15.82 9.11
CA ALA A 53 11.43 15.46 10.47
C ALA A 53 11.68 16.69 11.35
N LYS A 54 12.49 17.65 10.86
CA LYS A 54 12.84 18.85 11.62
C LYS A 54 11.64 19.77 11.86
N LYS A 55 10.77 19.92 10.86
CA LYS A 55 9.68 20.91 10.89
C LYS A 55 8.37 20.35 11.38
N CYS A 56 8.11 19.06 11.16
CA CYS A 56 6.84 18.42 11.46
C CYS A 56 6.98 17.38 12.57
N TYR A 57 7.70 16.28 12.33
CA TYR A 57 7.58 15.11 13.19
C TYR A 57 8.19 15.31 14.58
N PHE A 58 9.44 15.79 14.69
CA PHE A 58 10.06 16.01 16.00
C PHE A 58 9.27 17.02 16.87
N PRO A 59 8.93 18.23 16.37
CA PRO A 59 8.15 19.18 17.17
C PRO A 59 6.78 18.64 17.58
N SER A 60 6.08 17.98 16.65
CA SER A 60 4.72 17.49 16.90
C SER A 60 4.70 16.29 17.84
N ASN A 61 5.64 15.35 17.73
CA ASN A 61 5.78 14.24 18.67
C ASN A 61 6.09 14.77 20.08
N GLN A 62 6.99 15.75 20.20
CA GLN A 62 7.31 16.38 21.48
C GLN A 62 6.08 17.06 22.12
N ILE A 63 5.30 17.81 21.33
CA ILE A 63 4.05 18.43 21.80
C ILE A 63 3.09 17.37 22.34
N LEU A 64 2.89 16.29 21.60
CA LEU A 64 1.96 15.23 21.98
C LEU A 64 2.42 14.48 23.23
N LEU A 65 3.72 14.17 23.34
CA LEU A 65 4.31 13.56 24.53
C LEU A 65 4.12 14.43 25.78
N GLU A 66 4.41 15.73 25.67
CA GLU A 66 4.21 16.68 26.79
C GLU A 66 2.76 16.76 27.23
N LEU A 67 1.82 16.79 26.27
CA LEU A 67 0.38 16.81 26.56
C LEU A 67 -0.10 15.51 27.21
N ILE A 68 0.34 14.37 26.69
CA ILE A 68 0.01 13.06 27.26
C ILE A 68 0.55 12.99 28.69
N ASP A 69 1.81 13.37 28.93
CA ASP A 69 2.43 13.32 30.25
C ASP A 69 1.71 14.22 31.27
N LYS A 70 1.38 15.45 30.86
CA LYS A 70 0.63 16.42 31.69
C LYS A 70 -0.75 15.90 32.10
N HIS A 71 -1.42 15.14 31.22
CA HIS A 71 -2.80 14.67 31.44
C HIS A 71 -2.90 13.20 31.88
N LYS A 72 -1.80 12.44 31.96
CA LYS A 72 -1.84 10.98 32.22
C LYS A 72 -2.52 10.57 33.53
N LYS A 73 -2.51 11.44 34.55
CA LYS A 73 -3.12 11.22 35.87
C LYS A 73 -4.56 11.75 35.99
N GLN A 74 -5.08 12.38 34.93
CA GLN A 74 -6.41 12.96 34.93
C GLN A 74 -7.46 11.93 34.50
N LYS A 75 -8.72 12.16 34.87
CA LYS A 75 -9.85 11.30 34.46
C LYS A 75 -10.01 11.27 32.94
N LYS A 76 -9.83 12.43 32.29
CA LYS A 76 -9.79 12.55 30.85
C LYS A 76 -8.35 12.67 30.41
N LYS A 77 -7.93 11.76 29.53
CA LYS A 77 -6.57 11.69 29.00
C LYS A 77 -6.53 12.30 27.60
N VAL A 78 -5.37 12.80 27.20
CA VAL A 78 -5.07 13.09 25.80
C VAL A 78 -4.72 11.76 25.12
N LYS A 79 -5.38 11.46 24.01
CA LYS A 79 -5.15 10.25 23.21
C LYS A 79 -5.15 10.58 21.74
N VAL A 80 -4.28 9.93 20.99
CA VAL A 80 -4.14 10.10 19.53
C VAL A 80 -3.81 8.76 18.91
N SER A 81 -3.87 8.68 17.58
CA SER A 81 -3.51 7.48 16.84
C SER A 81 -2.69 7.82 15.60
N PHE A 82 -1.92 6.87 15.11
CA PHE A 82 -1.08 7.05 13.93
C PHE A 82 -1.23 5.89 12.96
N SER A 83 -1.34 6.19 11.67
CA SER A 83 -1.08 5.24 10.59
C SER A 83 0.28 5.58 10.00
N LEU A 84 1.31 4.81 10.37
CA LEU A 84 2.67 4.98 9.82
C LEU A 84 2.84 3.99 8.69
N SER A 85 3.30 4.41 7.51
CA SER A 85 3.59 3.45 6.45
C SER A 85 4.88 2.68 6.71
N GLY A 86 4.99 1.44 6.21
CA GLY A 86 6.20 0.63 6.34
C GLY A 86 7.42 1.33 5.75
N VAL A 87 7.27 1.92 4.56
CA VAL A 87 8.34 2.70 3.90
C VAL A 87 8.72 3.98 4.63
N PHE A 88 7.85 4.55 5.48
CA PHE A 88 8.21 5.66 6.35
C PHE A 88 9.11 5.17 7.50
N LEU A 89 8.76 4.04 8.12
CA LEU A 89 9.57 3.42 9.16
C LEU A 89 10.96 3.02 8.65
N GLU A 90 11.04 2.45 7.45
CA GLU A 90 12.32 2.17 6.78
C GLU A 90 13.16 3.43 6.63
N GLN A 91 12.55 4.54 6.19
CA GLN A 91 13.26 5.81 6.04
C GLN A 91 13.71 6.40 7.38
N CYS A 92 12.98 6.17 8.47
CA CYS A 92 13.48 6.48 9.81
C CYS A 92 14.75 5.68 10.12
N GLU A 93 14.77 4.37 9.87
CA GLU A 93 15.98 3.56 10.08
C GLU A 93 17.16 3.99 9.20
N MET A 94 16.89 4.38 7.96
CA MET A 94 17.90 4.81 6.98
C MET A 94 18.47 6.21 7.26
N PHE A 95 17.61 7.14 7.69
CA PHE A 95 17.95 8.57 7.72
C PHE A 95 17.97 9.17 9.12
N ASP A 96 17.13 8.72 10.04
CA ASP A 96 17.00 9.32 11.38
C ASP A 96 16.40 8.36 12.43
N LYS A 97 17.27 7.59 13.10
CA LYS A 97 16.85 6.63 14.14
C LYS A 97 16.32 7.32 15.40
N ASP A 98 16.73 8.56 15.66
CA ASP A 98 16.24 9.33 16.80
C ASP A 98 14.76 9.69 16.61
N LEU A 99 14.33 9.91 15.36
CA LEU A 99 12.91 10.10 15.07
C LEU A 99 12.09 8.84 15.38
N LEU A 100 12.56 7.67 14.95
CA LEU A 100 11.90 6.39 15.27
C LEU A 100 11.75 6.21 16.79
N GLU A 101 12.77 6.62 17.55
CA GLU A 101 12.73 6.56 19.01
C GLU A 101 11.61 7.43 19.61
N THR A 102 11.32 8.60 19.04
CA THR A 102 10.18 9.42 19.51
C THR A 102 8.82 8.74 19.28
N PHE A 103 8.67 7.95 18.21
CA PHE A 103 7.46 7.14 18.01
C PHE A 103 7.37 5.96 18.98
N ARG A 104 8.51 5.34 19.34
CA ARG A 104 8.55 4.33 20.41
C ARG A 104 8.13 4.92 21.76
N GLN A 105 8.63 6.09 22.10
CA GLN A 105 8.23 6.80 23.33
C GLN A 105 6.72 7.08 23.34
N LEU A 106 6.14 7.46 22.20
CA LEU A 106 4.68 7.61 22.06
C LEU A 106 3.95 6.28 22.29
N ALA A 107 4.46 5.18 21.73
CA ALA A 107 3.91 3.83 21.93
C ALA A 107 3.88 3.39 23.40
N GLU A 108 4.89 3.77 24.18
CA GLU A 108 5.01 3.41 25.60
C GLU A 108 4.04 4.16 26.53
N THR A 109 3.28 5.14 26.01
CA THR A 109 2.41 5.99 26.84
C THR A 109 1.06 5.36 27.23
N ASP A 110 0.68 4.24 26.61
CA ASP A 110 -0.68 3.67 26.64
C ASP A 110 -1.80 4.65 26.19
N CYS A 111 -1.44 5.79 25.60
CA CYS A 111 -2.36 6.82 25.12
C CYS A 111 -2.33 6.98 23.61
N VAL A 112 -1.52 6.17 22.92
CA VAL A 112 -1.33 6.19 21.47
C VAL A 112 -1.67 4.83 20.88
N GLU A 113 -2.53 4.81 19.86
CA GLU A 113 -2.78 3.62 19.06
C GLU A 113 -2.08 3.72 17.71
N PHE A 114 -1.36 2.67 17.31
CA PHE A 114 -0.82 2.55 15.96
C PHE A 114 -1.70 1.62 15.12
N LEU A 115 -2.09 2.08 13.94
CA LEU A 115 -2.93 1.37 12.98
C LEU A 115 -2.08 0.53 12.02
N ASN A 116 -2.68 -0.49 11.43
CA ASN A 116 -2.05 -1.21 10.32
C ASN A 116 -2.51 -0.65 8.97
N GLN A 117 -1.63 -0.74 7.99
CA GLN A 117 -1.91 -0.41 6.59
C GLN A 117 -1.09 -1.36 5.67
N THR A 118 -1.03 -1.08 4.37
CA THR A 118 -0.10 -1.79 3.49
C THR A 118 1.34 -1.33 3.74
N TYR A 119 2.31 -2.25 3.68
CA TYR A 119 3.71 -1.90 3.94
C TYR A 119 4.25 -0.80 3.01
N TYR A 120 3.95 -0.92 1.72
CA TYR A 120 4.47 -0.04 0.68
C TYR A 120 3.56 1.16 0.38
N HIS A 121 2.53 1.40 1.21
CA HIS A 121 1.50 2.39 0.90
C HIS A 121 0.94 2.18 -0.52
N SER A 122 0.65 0.92 -0.87
CA SER A 122 0.28 0.51 -2.22
C SER A 122 -1.23 0.43 -2.40
N VAL A 123 -1.69 0.61 -3.63
CA VAL A 123 -3.08 0.38 -4.03
C VAL A 123 -3.39 -1.10 -4.32
N SER A 124 -2.61 -2.02 -3.75
CA SER A 124 -2.73 -3.48 -3.96
C SER A 124 -4.10 -4.03 -3.53
N SER A 125 -4.82 -3.34 -2.64
CA SER A 125 -6.19 -3.67 -2.27
C SER A 125 -7.17 -3.63 -3.45
N LEU A 126 -6.83 -2.93 -4.54
CA LEU A 126 -7.63 -2.84 -5.77
C LEU A 126 -7.35 -3.98 -6.75
N TYR A 127 -6.37 -4.85 -6.47
CA TYR A 127 -6.05 -5.96 -7.35
C TYR A 127 -7.18 -7.00 -7.31
N PRO A 128 -7.52 -7.66 -8.44
CA PRO A 128 -8.54 -8.72 -8.42
C PRO A 128 -8.17 -9.89 -7.50
N ASP A 129 -6.91 -10.30 -7.50
CA ASP A 129 -6.36 -11.21 -6.50
C ASP A 129 -5.82 -10.41 -5.31
N LYS A 130 -6.20 -10.80 -4.10
CA LYS A 130 -5.86 -10.10 -2.85
C LYS A 130 -4.61 -10.68 -2.18
N SER A 131 -3.94 -11.66 -2.79
CA SER A 131 -2.76 -12.32 -2.22
C SER A 131 -1.64 -11.33 -1.87
N GLU A 132 -1.23 -10.48 -2.82
CA GLU A 132 -0.22 -9.45 -2.58
C GLU A 132 -0.64 -8.42 -1.53
N PHE A 133 -1.91 -8.00 -1.54
CA PHE A 133 -2.45 -7.11 -0.51
C PHE A 133 -2.31 -7.72 0.89
N ILE A 134 -2.70 -9.00 1.05
CA ILE A 134 -2.58 -9.73 2.31
C ILE A 134 -1.12 -9.87 2.75
N GLU A 135 -0.20 -10.15 1.82
CA GLU A 135 1.23 -10.24 2.10
C GLU A 135 1.78 -8.91 2.63
N GLN A 136 1.44 -7.78 1.99
CA GLN A 136 1.89 -6.46 2.45
C GLN A 136 1.29 -6.05 3.79
N VAL A 137 0.03 -6.40 4.07
CA VAL A 137 -0.62 -6.16 5.37
C VAL A 137 0.08 -6.92 6.48
N LYS A 138 0.45 -8.19 6.24
CA LYS A 138 1.19 -9.02 7.20
C LYS A 138 2.62 -8.52 7.39
N LEU A 139 3.29 -8.12 6.32
CA LEU A 139 4.63 -7.55 6.39
C LEU A 139 4.62 -6.27 7.26
N HIS A 140 3.63 -5.40 7.05
CA HIS A 140 3.47 -4.20 7.87
C HIS A 140 3.26 -4.54 9.36
N GLN A 141 2.35 -5.46 9.67
CA GLN A 141 2.10 -5.88 11.04
C GLN A 141 3.37 -6.42 11.74
N GLN A 142 4.18 -7.21 11.02
CA GLN A 142 5.45 -7.72 11.53
C GLN A 142 6.45 -6.60 11.82
N THR A 143 6.54 -5.60 10.94
CA THR A 143 7.43 -4.45 11.11
C THR A 143 6.99 -3.53 12.25
N MET A 144 5.68 -3.31 12.42
CA MET A 144 5.14 -2.57 13.57
C MET A 144 5.52 -3.25 14.89
N GLN A 145 5.40 -4.57 14.95
CA GLN A 145 5.80 -5.33 16.14
C GLN A 145 7.31 -5.29 16.38
N SER A 146 8.13 -5.39 15.33
CA SER A 146 9.60 -5.41 15.47
C SER A 146 10.17 -4.04 15.83
N LEU A 147 9.65 -2.96 15.24
CA LEU A 147 10.19 -1.62 15.40
C LEU A 147 9.55 -0.84 16.55
N LEU A 148 8.25 -1.01 16.79
CA LEU A 148 7.50 -0.24 17.78
C LEU A 148 6.94 -1.07 18.94
N GLY A 149 7.10 -2.40 18.89
CA GLY A 149 6.62 -3.29 19.95
C GLY A 149 5.09 -3.45 20.00
N CYS A 150 4.37 -2.99 18.99
CA CYS A 150 2.91 -3.01 18.95
C CYS A 150 2.37 -3.98 17.89
N VAL A 151 1.24 -4.64 18.19
CA VAL A 151 0.44 -5.38 17.20
C VAL A 151 -0.82 -4.57 16.90
N PRO A 152 -0.89 -3.88 15.75
CA PRO A 152 -2.08 -3.15 15.37
C PRO A 152 -3.30 -4.07 15.25
N VAL A 153 -4.45 -3.60 15.76
CA VAL A 153 -5.75 -4.31 15.72
C VAL A 153 -6.83 -3.54 14.97
N PHE A 154 -6.53 -2.33 14.53
CA PHE A 154 -7.37 -1.47 13.70
C PHE A 154 -6.67 -1.21 12.37
N PHE A 155 -7.44 -1.19 11.28
CA PHE A 155 -6.90 -1.05 9.92
C PHE A 155 -7.23 0.30 9.32
N GLU A 156 -6.26 0.89 8.65
CA GLU A 156 -6.46 1.96 7.70
C GLU A 156 -5.88 1.49 6.37
N ASN A 157 -6.74 1.37 5.36
CA ASN A 157 -6.25 0.97 4.05
C ASN A 157 -5.78 2.20 3.32
N THR A 158 -4.59 2.12 2.72
CA THR A 158 -3.95 3.17 1.91
C THR A 158 -4.97 4.09 1.24
N GLU A 159 -4.90 5.38 1.57
CA GLU A 159 -5.74 6.44 1.01
C GLU A 159 -7.24 6.31 1.35
N LEU A 160 -7.55 5.65 2.47
CA LEU A 160 -8.89 5.26 2.88
C LEU A 160 -9.66 4.47 1.80
N LEU A 161 -8.96 3.69 0.96
CA LEU A 161 -9.56 2.89 -0.10
C LEU A 161 -10.48 1.80 0.51
N TYR A 162 -11.79 1.96 0.31
CA TYR A 162 -12.79 1.07 0.92
C TYR A 162 -13.84 0.57 -0.10
N ASN A 163 -14.04 -0.75 -0.07
CA ASN A 163 -15.22 -1.43 -0.60
C ASN A 163 -15.46 -2.72 0.21
N ASN A 164 -16.59 -3.39 0.00
CA ASN A 164 -16.96 -4.58 0.78
C ASN A 164 -15.93 -5.73 0.62
N ALA A 165 -15.30 -5.88 -0.54
CA ALA A 165 -14.30 -6.93 -0.75
C ALA A 165 -13.03 -6.69 0.08
N VAL A 166 -12.58 -5.44 0.19
CA VAL A 166 -11.49 -5.05 1.11
C VAL A 166 -11.91 -5.33 2.55
N ALA A 167 -13.13 -4.95 2.95
CA ALA A 167 -13.64 -5.20 4.30
C ALA A 167 -13.64 -6.70 4.66
N HIS A 168 -14.06 -7.59 3.75
CA HIS A 168 -14.03 -9.04 3.98
C HIS A 168 -12.62 -9.58 4.21
N VAL A 169 -11.64 -9.12 3.42
CA VAL A 169 -10.24 -9.51 3.61
C VAL A 169 -9.74 -9.05 4.98
N ILE A 170 -10.03 -7.80 5.36
CA ILE A 170 -9.59 -7.24 6.62
C ILE A 170 -10.25 -7.92 7.83
N GLU A 171 -11.53 -8.29 7.74
CA GLU A 171 -12.17 -9.12 8.76
C GLU A 171 -11.50 -10.50 8.86
N ALA A 172 -11.21 -11.14 7.73
CA ALA A 172 -10.57 -12.46 7.70
C ALA A 172 -9.14 -12.44 8.30
N LEU A 173 -8.46 -11.30 8.28
CA LEU A 173 -7.17 -11.09 8.94
C LEU A 173 -7.29 -10.78 10.44
N GLY A 174 -8.51 -10.64 10.97
CA GLY A 174 -8.78 -10.52 12.41
C GLY A 174 -8.82 -9.10 12.95
N TYR A 175 -8.86 -8.08 12.09
CA TYR A 175 -8.98 -6.69 12.53
C TYR A 175 -10.36 -6.39 13.12
N LYS A 176 -10.41 -5.49 14.10
CA LYS A 176 -11.64 -5.09 14.79
C LYS A 176 -12.42 -4.01 14.05
N GLY A 177 -11.71 -3.18 13.29
CA GLY A 177 -12.33 -2.15 12.48
C GLY A 177 -11.43 -1.61 11.39
N ILE A 178 -12.04 -0.85 10.49
CA ILE A 178 -11.43 -0.21 9.33
C ILE A 178 -11.92 1.23 9.19
N PHE A 179 -11.04 2.12 8.73
CA PHE A 179 -11.42 3.48 8.32
C PHE A 179 -11.88 3.56 6.86
N MET A 180 -12.82 4.46 6.58
CA MET A 180 -13.14 4.91 5.23
C MET A 180 -13.48 6.41 5.22
N GLU A 181 -13.63 7.01 4.04
CA GLU A 181 -14.09 8.40 3.93
C GLU A 181 -15.60 8.54 4.20
N GLY A 182 -15.98 9.57 4.93
CA GLY A 182 -17.36 9.94 5.24
C GLY A 182 -18.06 10.67 4.09
N VAL A 183 -18.20 10.02 2.93
CA VAL A 183 -18.78 10.61 1.73
C VAL A 183 -20.31 10.51 1.67
N GLU A 184 -20.97 11.60 1.27
CA GLU A 184 -22.43 11.71 1.19
C GLU A 184 -23.07 10.63 0.32
N LYS A 185 -22.43 10.23 -0.79
CA LYS A 185 -22.95 9.20 -1.72
C LYS A 185 -23.13 7.82 -1.06
N VAL A 186 -22.39 7.53 0.00
CA VAL A 186 -22.49 6.28 0.78
C VAL A 186 -23.34 6.48 2.04
N LEU A 187 -23.19 7.64 2.68
CA LEU A 187 -23.89 7.95 3.92
C LEU A 187 -25.40 8.18 3.71
N GLY A 188 -25.81 8.85 2.62
CA GLY A 188 -27.19 9.31 2.48
C GLY A 188 -27.58 10.21 3.65
N GLU A 189 -28.57 9.81 4.44
CA GLU A 189 -29.02 10.52 5.66
C GLU A 189 -28.19 10.17 6.92
N LYS A 190 -27.26 9.21 6.81
CA LYS A 190 -26.38 8.80 7.91
C LYS A 190 -25.32 9.88 8.17
N SER A 191 -24.72 9.83 9.36
CA SER A 191 -23.63 10.73 9.76
C SER A 191 -22.30 9.96 9.86
N PRO A 192 -21.15 10.54 9.48
CA PRO A 192 -19.84 9.89 9.67
C PRO A 192 -19.46 9.73 11.15
N ASN A 193 -20.20 10.35 12.07
CA ASN A 193 -19.87 10.43 13.49
C ASN A 193 -20.41 9.24 14.33
N TYR A 194 -20.81 8.15 13.68
CA TYR A 194 -21.29 6.95 14.36
C TYR A 194 -20.49 5.72 13.94
N VAL A 195 -20.49 4.71 14.80
CA VAL A 195 -19.91 3.41 14.49
C VAL A 195 -20.89 2.64 13.60
N TYR A 196 -20.38 2.02 12.54
CA TYR A 196 -21.16 1.16 11.66
C TYR A 196 -20.56 -0.25 11.59
N ALA A 197 -21.36 -1.21 11.12
CA ALA A 197 -20.87 -2.52 10.72
C ALA A 197 -20.55 -2.51 9.22
N ALA A 198 -19.47 -3.19 8.83
CA ALA A 198 -19.20 -3.44 7.42
C ALA A 198 -20.23 -4.45 6.86
N LYS A 199 -20.75 -4.19 5.66
CA LYS A 199 -21.73 -5.08 5.03
C LYS A 199 -21.15 -6.48 4.85
N ASP A 200 -21.97 -7.49 5.18
CA ASP A 200 -21.63 -8.92 5.10
C ASP A 200 -20.40 -9.34 5.93
N CYS A 201 -19.96 -8.50 6.86
CA CYS A 201 -18.98 -8.83 7.91
C CYS A 201 -19.71 -9.16 9.22
N LYS A 202 -19.11 -10.03 10.05
CA LYS A 202 -19.70 -10.42 11.35
C LYS A 202 -19.33 -9.46 12.47
N ASN A 203 -18.07 -9.07 12.53
CA ASN A 203 -17.43 -8.39 13.64
C ASN A 203 -16.77 -7.07 13.24
N LEU A 204 -16.40 -6.90 11.96
CA LEU A 204 -15.68 -5.71 11.51
C LEU A 204 -16.54 -4.44 11.62
N ARG A 205 -15.99 -3.44 12.29
CA ARG A 205 -16.59 -2.11 12.44
C ARG A 205 -16.00 -1.12 11.44
N VAL A 206 -16.80 -0.16 11.02
CA VAL A 206 -16.38 0.92 10.12
C VAL A 206 -16.46 2.24 10.88
N LEU A 207 -15.34 2.94 10.93
CA LEU A 207 -15.27 4.34 11.33
C LEU A 207 -15.06 5.20 10.09
N MET A 208 -15.63 6.41 10.08
CA MET A 208 -15.53 7.30 8.93
C MET A 208 -14.83 8.58 9.28
N ARG A 209 -13.91 9.00 8.42
CA ARG A 209 -13.31 10.34 8.47
C ARG A 209 -14.41 11.39 8.33
N ASN A 210 -14.40 12.39 9.21
CA ASN A 210 -15.23 13.58 9.03
C ASN A 210 -14.43 14.58 8.20
N TYR A 211 -14.49 14.44 6.87
CA TYR A 211 -13.64 15.23 5.97
C TYR A 211 -13.85 16.74 6.13
N LYS A 212 -15.06 17.22 6.44
CA LYS A 212 -15.33 18.66 6.60
C LYS A 212 -14.48 19.24 7.72
N LEU A 213 -14.60 18.66 8.91
CA LEU A 213 -13.83 19.09 10.09
C LEU A 213 -12.33 18.82 9.93
N THR A 214 -11.96 17.77 9.21
CA THR A 214 -10.55 17.42 8.98
C THR A 214 -9.89 18.40 8.00
N ASP A 215 -10.53 18.66 6.86
CA ASP A 215 -10.02 19.55 5.80
C ASP A 215 -9.93 21.01 6.28
N ASP A 216 -10.74 21.41 7.26
CA ASP A 216 -10.63 22.71 7.92
C ASP A 216 -9.26 22.93 8.60
N ILE A 217 -8.67 21.86 9.17
CA ILE A 217 -7.30 21.88 9.68
C ILE A 217 -6.29 21.63 8.54
N GLY A 218 -6.51 20.61 7.72
CA GLY A 218 -5.52 20.14 6.73
C GLY A 218 -5.28 21.10 5.55
N PHE A 219 -6.31 21.83 5.12
CA PHE A 219 -6.24 22.72 3.96
C PHE A 219 -6.54 24.19 4.29
N ARG A 220 -7.46 24.45 5.23
CA ARG A 220 -7.98 25.82 5.46
C ARG A 220 -7.33 26.56 6.63
N PHE A 221 -6.48 25.92 7.43
CA PHE A 221 -5.91 26.53 8.64
C PHE A 221 -5.21 27.88 8.37
N SER A 222 -4.42 27.96 7.28
CA SER A 222 -3.74 29.20 6.87
C SER A 222 -4.48 30.01 5.80
N ALA A 223 -5.71 29.63 5.45
CA ALA A 223 -6.48 30.26 4.37
C ALA A 223 -7.15 31.57 4.83
N ARG A 224 -6.43 32.69 4.72
CA ARG A 224 -6.93 34.03 5.14
C ARG A 224 -8.21 34.50 4.43
N TRP A 225 -8.58 33.86 3.32
CA TRP A 225 -9.80 34.15 2.58
C TRP A 225 -11.02 33.37 3.10
N TRP A 226 -10.82 32.35 3.94
CA TRP A 226 -11.89 31.55 4.52
C TRP A 226 -12.58 32.31 5.66
N SER A 227 -13.91 32.28 5.69
CA SER A 227 -14.72 33.06 6.65
C SER A 227 -14.47 32.73 8.12
N GLU A 228 -14.01 31.51 8.41
CA GLU A 228 -13.70 31.10 9.78
C GLU A 228 -12.25 31.38 10.18
N TRP A 229 -11.43 31.96 9.31
CA TRP A 229 -10.06 32.33 9.63
C TRP A 229 -10.01 33.54 10.58
N PRO A 230 -9.15 33.55 11.63
CA PRO A 230 -8.22 32.48 12.01
C PRO A 230 -8.92 31.31 12.71
N LEU A 231 -8.45 30.09 12.43
CA LEU A 231 -8.89 28.89 13.15
C LEU A 231 -8.11 28.75 14.46
N THR A 232 -8.80 28.90 15.59
CA THR A 232 -8.21 28.78 16.94
C THR A 232 -8.64 27.48 17.61
N ALA A 233 -7.85 27.02 18.59
CA ALA A 233 -8.09 25.76 19.29
C ALA A 233 -9.44 25.74 20.02
N ASP A 234 -9.82 26.86 20.66
CA ASP A 234 -11.09 27.03 21.38
C ASP A 234 -12.28 27.03 20.42
N LYS A 235 -12.16 27.73 19.28
CA LYS A 235 -13.18 27.73 18.22
C LYS A 235 -13.40 26.32 17.68
N TYR A 236 -12.34 25.61 17.35
CA TYR A 236 -12.44 24.24 16.82
C TYR A 236 -13.01 23.28 17.87
N ALA A 237 -12.57 23.37 19.14
CA ALA A 237 -13.12 22.58 20.23
C ALA A 237 -14.62 22.84 20.46
N GLN A 238 -15.09 24.08 20.28
CA GLN A 238 -16.51 24.41 20.32
C GLN A 238 -17.29 23.73 19.19
N TRP A 239 -16.74 23.68 17.97
CA TRP A 239 -17.38 22.96 16.86
C TRP A 239 -17.49 21.46 17.14
N LEU A 240 -16.43 20.86 17.68
CA LEU A 240 -16.45 19.47 18.13
C LEU A 240 -17.50 19.24 19.23
N ALA A 241 -17.60 20.15 20.20
CA ALA A 241 -18.55 20.07 21.29
C ALA A 241 -20.02 20.12 20.83
N ASN A 242 -20.30 20.86 19.76
CA ASN A 242 -21.63 20.95 19.15
C ASN A 242 -21.94 19.84 18.16
N THR A 243 -20.96 18.99 17.84
CA THR A 243 -21.12 17.89 16.88
C THR A 243 -21.68 16.66 17.58
N GLN A 244 -22.80 16.12 17.06
CA GLN A 244 -23.44 14.93 17.61
C GLN A 244 -22.85 13.63 17.04
N GLY A 245 -22.85 12.57 17.84
CA GLY A 245 -22.38 11.25 17.42
C GLY A 245 -21.88 10.37 18.57
N HIS A 246 -21.44 9.16 18.21
CA HIS A 246 -20.59 8.31 19.05
C HIS A 246 -19.14 8.80 19.05
N CYS A 247 -18.65 9.21 17.88
CA CYS A 247 -17.27 9.61 17.67
C CYS A 247 -17.14 10.72 16.64
N ILE A 248 -16.09 11.53 16.72
CA ILE A 248 -15.75 12.52 15.69
C ILE A 248 -14.33 12.19 15.23
N ASN A 249 -14.20 11.59 14.05
CA ASN A 249 -12.91 11.13 13.53
C ASN A 249 -12.26 12.24 12.70
N ILE A 250 -11.20 12.82 13.25
CA ILE A 250 -10.36 13.83 12.61
C ILE A 250 -9.11 13.12 12.11
N PHE A 251 -8.96 13.04 10.78
CA PHE A 251 -7.93 12.22 10.15
C PHE A 251 -7.13 12.99 9.09
N PRO A 252 -6.23 13.91 9.49
CA PRO A 252 -5.38 14.63 8.54
C PRO A 252 -4.04 13.90 8.32
N ASP A 253 -3.35 14.26 7.23
CA ASP A 253 -1.92 14.02 7.09
C ASP A 253 -1.17 14.63 8.27
N TYR A 254 -0.20 13.93 8.83
CA TYR A 254 0.57 14.43 9.95
C TYR A 254 1.45 15.61 9.55
N GLU A 255 1.90 15.60 8.29
CA GLU A 255 2.60 16.64 7.57
C GLU A 255 1.83 17.98 7.59
N THR A 256 0.53 17.98 7.91
CA THR A 256 -0.24 19.18 8.24
C THR A 256 0.49 20.06 9.27
N PHE A 257 1.09 19.45 10.29
CA PHE A 257 1.73 20.14 11.41
C PHE A 257 3.21 20.44 11.14
N GLY A 258 3.51 21.18 10.08
CA GLY A 258 4.86 21.71 9.82
C GLY A 258 5.35 21.66 8.38
N GLU A 259 4.70 20.86 7.51
CA GLU A 259 5.02 20.79 6.08
C GLU A 259 3.91 21.39 5.21
N HIS A 260 2.62 21.07 5.44
CA HIS A 260 1.52 21.71 4.69
C HIS A 260 1.27 23.13 5.22
N HIS A 261 1.28 23.27 6.55
CA HIS A 261 1.31 24.55 7.22
C HIS A 261 2.66 24.74 7.90
N TRP A 262 3.43 25.73 7.44
CA TRP A 262 4.73 26.02 8.03
C TRP A 262 4.59 26.42 9.52
N PRO A 263 5.60 26.16 10.37
CA PRO A 263 5.54 26.50 11.80
C PRO A 263 5.14 27.95 12.10
N GLU A 264 5.54 28.89 11.24
CA GLU A 264 5.24 30.33 11.35
C GLU A 264 3.75 30.66 11.22
N THR A 265 2.94 29.73 10.69
CA THR A 265 1.47 29.87 10.64
C THR A 265 0.83 29.73 12.02
N GLY A 266 1.55 29.19 13.01
CA GLY A 266 1.03 28.89 14.35
C GLY A 266 0.43 27.50 14.51
N ILE A 267 0.56 26.62 13.51
CA ILE A 267 -0.04 25.27 13.51
C ILE A 267 0.41 24.41 14.71
N HIS A 268 1.67 24.52 15.15
CA HIS A 268 2.16 23.83 16.36
C HIS A 268 1.56 24.40 17.64
N SER A 269 1.33 25.71 17.69
CA SER A 269 0.62 26.32 18.81
C SER A 269 -0.82 25.82 18.86
N PHE A 270 -1.49 25.71 17.71
CA PHE A 270 -2.81 25.12 17.61
C PHE A 270 -2.83 23.67 18.13
N LEU A 271 -1.89 22.81 17.67
CA LEU A 271 -1.76 21.43 18.15
C LEU A 271 -1.53 21.35 19.66
N ARG A 272 -0.75 22.27 20.22
CA ARG A 272 -0.43 22.32 21.65
C ARG A 272 -1.65 22.66 22.51
N HIS A 273 -2.53 23.54 22.05
CA HIS A 273 -3.70 23.97 22.83
C HIS A 273 -4.94 23.11 22.57
N LEU A 274 -5.07 22.52 21.38
CA LEU A 274 -6.31 21.86 20.95
C LEU A 274 -6.77 20.73 21.88
N PRO A 275 -5.92 19.75 22.27
CA PRO A 275 -6.35 18.72 23.22
C PRO A 275 -6.84 19.29 24.55
N GLU A 276 -6.18 20.33 25.07
CA GLU A 276 -6.60 20.96 26.32
C GLU A 276 -7.97 21.64 26.19
N GLU A 277 -8.23 22.35 25.09
CA GLU A 277 -9.53 22.97 24.81
C GLU A 277 -10.64 21.94 24.66
N ILE A 278 -10.37 20.78 24.03
CA ILE A 278 -11.33 19.67 23.94
C ILE A 278 -11.69 19.16 25.34
N LEU A 279 -10.68 18.96 26.20
CA LEU A 279 -10.87 18.38 27.53
C LEU A 279 -11.65 19.27 28.51
N LYS A 280 -11.75 20.59 28.24
CA LYS A 280 -12.59 21.51 29.02
C LYS A 280 -14.09 21.20 28.92
N TRP A 281 -14.53 20.58 27.82
CA TRP A 281 -15.93 20.23 27.62
C TRP A 281 -16.28 18.93 28.35
N GLU A 282 -17.18 19.00 29.34
CA GLU A 282 -17.50 17.85 30.21
C GLU A 282 -18.00 16.61 29.46
N HIS A 283 -18.70 16.79 28.33
CA HIS A 283 -19.27 15.70 27.53
C HIS A 283 -18.36 15.16 26.43
N LEU A 284 -17.18 15.75 26.19
CA LEU A 284 -16.18 15.25 25.24
C LEU A 284 -15.11 14.42 25.94
N ASN A 285 -14.61 13.40 25.26
CA ASN A 285 -13.34 12.73 25.61
C ASN A 285 -12.50 12.53 24.36
N MET A 286 -11.21 12.28 24.54
CA MET A 286 -10.36 11.78 23.46
C MET A 286 -10.24 10.25 23.60
N ALA A 287 -10.33 9.54 22.48
CA ALA A 287 -10.27 8.08 22.43
C ALA A 287 -9.51 7.60 21.21
N THR A 288 -9.01 6.36 21.26
CA THR A 288 -8.43 5.70 20.09
C THR A 288 -9.53 4.97 19.28
N PRO A 289 -9.30 4.66 17.99
CA PRO A 289 -10.24 3.90 17.16
C PRO A 289 -10.73 2.60 17.81
N THR A 290 -9.82 1.82 18.39
CA THR A 290 -10.17 0.54 19.05
C THR A 290 -11.04 0.75 20.29
N GLU A 291 -10.79 1.81 21.06
CA GLU A 291 -11.62 2.14 22.22
C GLU A 291 -13.05 2.51 21.80
N VAL A 292 -13.19 3.29 20.72
CA VAL A 292 -14.51 3.68 20.18
C VAL A 292 -15.31 2.47 19.73
N VAL A 293 -14.73 1.58 18.92
CA VAL A 293 -15.46 0.41 18.41
C VAL A 293 -15.72 -0.67 19.48
N SER A 294 -14.96 -0.64 20.58
CA SER A 294 -15.21 -1.49 21.76
C SER A 294 -16.32 -0.93 22.65
N LYS A 295 -16.48 0.40 22.68
CA LYS A 295 -17.44 1.11 23.55
C LYS A 295 -18.84 1.19 22.95
N TYR A 296 -18.96 1.39 21.63
CA TYR A 296 -20.24 1.61 20.98
C TYR A 296 -20.63 0.48 20.05
N LEU A 297 -21.91 0.10 20.11
CA LEU A 297 -22.51 -0.80 19.12
C LEU A 297 -22.76 -0.04 17.80
N PRO A 298 -22.67 -0.72 16.65
CA PRO A 298 -23.04 -0.13 15.38
C PRO A 298 -24.49 0.36 15.35
N VAL A 299 -24.71 1.52 14.74
CA VAL A 299 -26.06 2.06 14.53
C VAL A 299 -26.68 1.63 13.20
N GLY A 300 -25.90 0.96 12.35
CA GLY A 300 -26.34 0.44 11.06
C GLY A 300 -25.19 -0.19 10.29
N GLU A 301 -25.47 -0.53 9.03
CA GLU A 301 -24.50 -1.12 8.11
C GLU A 301 -24.06 -0.13 7.03
N ILE A 302 -22.82 -0.30 6.56
CA ILE A 302 -22.26 0.43 5.42
C ILE A 302 -21.98 -0.55 4.29
N ASP A 303 -22.59 -0.25 3.15
CA ASP A 303 -22.55 -1.07 1.95
C ASP A 303 -21.92 -0.29 0.80
N VAL A 304 -20.74 -0.72 0.36
CA VAL A 304 -20.02 -0.21 -0.80
C VAL A 304 -19.65 -1.41 -1.68
N PRO A 305 -20.57 -1.86 -2.56
CA PRO A 305 -20.30 -2.95 -3.48
C PRO A 305 -19.16 -2.59 -4.44
N GLU A 306 -18.21 -3.50 -4.66
CA GLU A 306 -17.06 -3.28 -5.55
C GLU A 306 -17.49 -2.87 -6.98
N ALA A 307 -18.62 -3.41 -7.48
CA ALA A 307 -19.19 -3.04 -8.77
C ALA A 307 -19.68 -1.58 -8.87
N LYS A 308 -19.90 -0.91 -7.73
CA LYS A 308 -20.27 0.52 -7.65
C LYS A 308 -19.05 1.42 -7.41
N GLY A 309 -17.85 0.85 -7.38
CA GLY A 309 -16.59 1.56 -7.18
C GLY A 309 -15.99 1.36 -5.80
N THR A 310 -14.95 2.14 -5.52
CA THR A 310 -14.22 2.15 -4.24
C THR A 310 -14.22 3.58 -3.72
N VAL A 311 -14.51 3.75 -2.44
CA VAL A 311 -14.43 5.06 -1.78
C VAL A 311 -12.98 5.35 -1.42
N SER A 312 -12.59 6.62 -1.50
CA SER A 312 -11.30 7.13 -0.99
C SER A 312 -11.50 8.56 -0.48
N TRP A 313 -10.54 9.05 0.29
CA TRP A 313 -10.51 10.44 0.75
C TRP A 313 -10.05 11.46 -0.31
N ALA A 314 -9.49 11.00 -1.43
CA ALA A 314 -8.91 11.88 -2.43
C ALA A 314 -9.98 12.58 -3.28
N ASP A 315 -9.66 13.82 -3.65
CA ASP A 315 -10.37 14.64 -4.64
C ASP A 315 -11.87 14.80 -4.44
N LEU A 316 -12.50 15.60 -5.29
CA LEU A 316 -13.94 15.91 -5.15
C LEU A 316 -14.82 14.67 -5.31
N GLU A 317 -14.39 13.69 -6.12
CA GLU A 317 -15.15 12.48 -6.41
C GLU A 317 -15.13 11.48 -5.23
N ARG A 318 -14.15 11.56 -4.34
CA ARG A 318 -13.99 10.66 -3.18
C ARG A 318 -14.03 9.19 -3.59
N ASP A 319 -13.24 8.86 -4.60
CA ASP A 319 -13.08 7.51 -5.13
C ASP A 319 -11.63 7.27 -5.62
N SER A 320 -11.40 6.13 -6.27
CA SER A 320 -10.07 5.73 -6.74
C SER A 320 -9.53 6.53 -7.94
N SER A 321 -10.23 7.53 -8.47
CA SER A 321 -9.82 8.29 -9.67
C SER A 321 -8.50 9.03 -9.48
N GLY A 322 -8.13 9.37 -8.24
CA GLY A 322 -6.83 9.97 -7.92
C GLY A 322 -5.65 9.08 -8.34
N TRP A 323 -5.83 7.76 -8.40
CA TRP A 323 -4.80 6.78 -8.80
C TRP A 323 -5.14 5.99 -10.06
N LEU A 324 -6.42 5.91 -10.45
CA LEU A 324 -6.92 5.13 -11.60
C LEU A 324 -7.95 5.91 -12.44
N GLY A 325 -7.74 7.22 -12.61
CA GLY A 325 -8.64 8.12 -13.34
C GLY A 325 -8.30 8.32 -14.81
N ASN A 326 -7.09 7.96 -15.26
CA ASN A 326 -6.66 8.19 -16.65
C ASN A 326 -5.84 7.03 -17.25
N ALA A 327 -5.62 7.09 -18.56
CA ALA A 327 -4.96 6.01 -19.31
C ALA A 327 -3.50 5.74 -18.88
N MET A 328 -2.75 6.76 -18.46
CA MET A 328 -1.36 6.60 -18.02
C MET A 328 -1.31 5.83 -16.69
N GLN A 329 -2.17 6.22 -15.75
CA GLN A 329 -2.35 5.53 -14.48
C GLN A 329 -2.73 4.05 -14.69
N TRP A 330 -3.73 3.78 -15.54
CA TRP A 330 -4.14 2.42 -15.88
C TRP A 330 -3.03 1.60 -16.55
N ALA A 331 -2.26 2.22 -17.45
CA ALA A 331 -1.13 1.57 -18.11
C ALA A 331 -0.03 1.18 -17.11
N TYR A 332 0.34 2.09 -16.20
CA TYR A 332 1.33 1.83 -15.15
C TYR A 332 0.86 0.73 -14.18
N TYR A 333 -0.34 0.88 -13.63
CA TYR A 333 -0.97 -0.09 -12.73
C TYR A 333 -1.03 -1.50 -13.35
N THR A 334 -1.50 -1.59 -14.59
CA THR A 334 -1.62 -2.87 -15.29
C THR A 334 -0.27 -3.50 -15.58
N SER A 335 0.72 -2.69 -15.96
CA SER A 335 2.08 -3.17 -16.25
C SER A 335 2.73 -3.73 -14.99
N LEU A 336 2.66 -3.03 -13.86
CA LEU A 336 3.20 -3.50 -12.59
C LEU A 336 2.56 -4.80 -12.11
N ARG A 337 1.22 -4.89 -12.16
CA ARG A 337 0.49 -6.08 -11.73
C ARG A 337 0.86 -7.31 -12.57
N ARG A 338 1.11 -7.15 -13.87
CA ARG A 338 1.53 -8.25 -14.75
C ARG A 338 2.89 -8.84 -14.40
N LEU A 339 3.73 -8.12 -13.66
CA LEU A 339 5.03 -8.61 -13.22
C LEU A 339 4.95 -9.53 -12.00
N GLU A 340 3.83 -9.53 -11.26
CA GLU A 340 3.64 -10.34 -10.04
C GLU A 340 4.04 -11.82 -10.20
N PRO A 341 3.52 -12.58 -11.19
CA PRO A 341 3.89 -13.99 -11.31
C PRO A 341 5.39 -14.15 -11.62
N LEU A 342 5.97 -13.26 -12.44
CA LEU A 342 7.38 -13.33 -12.82
C LEU A 342 8.29 -13.10 -11.61
N VAL A 343 7.99 -12.08 -10.79
CA VAL A 343 8.81 -11.74 -9.63
C VAL A 343 8.65 -12.75 -8.50
N LYS A 344 7.44 -13.30 -8.29
CA LYS A 344 7.20 -14.37 -7.31
C LYS A 344 7.86 -15.68 -7.74
N GLU A 345 7.83 -16.03 -9.03
CA GLU A 345 8.53 -17.21 -9.56
C GLU A 345 10.06 -17.09 -9.50
N ALA A 346 10.60 -15.86 -9.56
CA ALA A 346 12.04 -15.61 -9.38
C ALA A 346 12.53 -16.14 -8.01
N GLU A 347 11.71 -15.98 -6.97
CA GLU A 347 12.09 -16.10 -5.56
C GLU A 347 13.38 -15.34 -5.22
N ASP A 348 13.47 -14.12 -5.73
CA ASP A 348 14.58 -13.22 -5.45
C ASP A 348 14.09 -12.07 -4.56
N GLU A 349 14.55 -12.06 -3.31
CA GLU A 349 14.05 -11.11 -2.31
C GLU A 349 14.27 -9.65 -2.72
N GLU A 350 15.39 -9.35 -3.37
CA GLU A 350 15.69 -7.98 -3.80
C GLU A 350 14.83 -7.56 -4.99
N LEU A 351 14.62 -8.44 -5.98
CA LEU A 351 13.70 -8.13 -7.09
C LEU A 351 12.26 -7.99 -6.60
N LEU A 352 11.83 -8.85 -5.67
CA LEU A 352 10.51 -8.75 -5.04
C LEU A 352 10.35 -7.42 -4.30
N ARG A 353 11.37 -7.04 -3.52
CA ARG A 353 11.39 -5.77 -2.79
C ARG A 353 11.33 -4.56 -3.74
N LEU A 354 12.12 -4.56 -4.81
CA LEU A 354 12.09 -3.49 -5.83
C LEU A 354 10.74 -3.37 -6.51
N TRP A 355 10.14 -4.49 -6.94
CA TRP A 355 8.81 -4.51 -7.52
C TRP A 355 7.76 -3.90 -6.57
N ARG A 356 7.83 -4.23 -5.28
CA ARG A 356 6.92 -3.67 -4.27
C ARG A 356 7.11 -2.17 -4.06
N TYR A 357 8.33 -1.64 -4.08
CA TYR A 357 8.54 -0.19 -4.02
C TYR A 357 7.90 0.55 -5.21
N PHE A 358 7.90 -0.03 -6.41
CA PHE A 358 7.20 0.56 -7.55
C PHE A 358 5.67 0.61 -7.37
N GLN A 359 5.09 -0.13 -6.42
CA GLN A 359 3.64 -0.12 -6.17
C GLN A 359 3.15 1.03 -5.29
N THR A 360 4.06 1.84 -4.73
CA THR A 360 3.71 2.97 -3.86
C THR A 360 2.68 3.88 -4.55
N SER A 361 1.59 4.22 -3.84
CA SER A 361 0.44 4.96 -4.40
C SER A 361 0.84 6.28 -5.04
N ASP A 362 1.83 6.99 -4.48
CA ASP A 362 2.38 8.25 -4.96
C ASP A 362 2.76 8.24 -6.44
N HIS A 363 3.28 7.12 -6.95
CA HIS A 363 3.69 7.05 -8.35
C HIS A 363 2.51 7.21 -9.29
N LEU A 364 1.36 6.63 -8.95
CA LEU A 364 0.10 6.84 -9.68
C LEU A 364 -0.46 8.23 -9.40
N TYR A 365 -0.35 8.71 -8.16
CA TYR A 365 -0.85 10.02 -7.74
C TYR A 365 -0.19 11.16 -8.54
N TYR A 366 1.11 11.07 -8.82
CA TYR A 366 1.84 12.05 -9.64
C TYR A 366 1.43 12.05 -11.12
N MET A 367 0.73 11.02 -11.59
CA MET A 367 0.24 10.90 -12.98
C MET A 367 -1.18 11.46 -13.17
N TYR A 368 -1.76 12.10 -12.16
CA TYR A 368 -3.10 12.69 -12.22
C TYR A 368 -3.15 13.91 -13.14
N THR A 369 -4.19 14.04 -13.96
CA THR A 369 -4.24 15.03 -15.04
C THR A 369 -5.37 16.06 -14.91
N ALA A 370 -6.27 15.92 -13.94
CA ALA A 370 -7.34 16.91 -13.81
C ALA A 370 -6.79 18.22 -13.23
N GLY A 371 -7.31 19.35 -13.73
CA GLY A 371 -6.93 20.68 -13.25
C GLY A 371 -7.70 21.13 -12.01
N GLY A 372 -7.66 22.43 -11.73
CA GLY A 372 -8.33 23.04 -10.59
C GLY A 372 -7.68 22.68 -9.26
N ALA A 373 -8.43 22.82 -8.16
CA ALA A 373 -7.92 22.56 -6.82
C ALA A 373 -7.35 21.13 -6.63
N PRO A 374 -7.98 20.05 -7.15
CA PRO A 374 -7.37 18.72 -7.15
C PRO A 374 -5.98 18.70 -7.82
N GLY A 375 -5.88 19.24 -9.04
CA GLY A 375 -4.60 19.29 -9.76
C GLY A 375 -3.50 20.05 -9.03
N GLU A 376 -3.85 21.12 -8.31
CA GLU A 376 -2.89 21.89 -7.49
C GLU A 376 -2.34 21.05 -6.32
N VAL A 377 -3.20 20.29 -5.63
CA VAL A 377 -2.78 19.39 -4.54
C VAL A 377 -1.86 18.29 -5.08
N HIS A 378 -2.23 17.65 -6.20
CA HIS A 378 -1.40 16.63 -6.84
C HIS A 378 -0.02 17.16 -7.29
N SER A 379 0.03 18.41 -7.76
CA SER A 379 1.27 19.04 -8.21
C SER A 379 2.16 19.49 -7.06
N TYR A 380 1.58 19.84 -5.90
CA TYR A 380 2.31 20.40 -4.76
C TYR A 380 3.42 19.47 -4.24
N PHE A 381 3.15 18.16 -4.16
CA PHE A 381 4.10 17.16 -3.67
C PHE A 381 4.86 16.41 -4.78
N SER A 382 4.47 16.63 -6.04
CA SER A 382 5.08 15.94 -7.17
C SER A 382 6.52 16.40 -7.37
N PRO A 383 7.49 15.47 -7.47
CA PRO A 383 8.85 15.82 -7.84
C PRO A 383 8.99 16.07 -9.35
N PHE A 384 7.93 15.92 -10.14
CA PHE A 384 7.91 16.04 -11.60
C PHE A 384 7.31 17.37 -12.05
N GLN A 385 7.70 17.83 -13.25
CA GLN A 385 7.19 19.08 -13.82
C GLN A 385 5.77 18.94 -14.37
N SER A 386 5.41 17.74 -14.82
CA SER A 386 4.08 17.42 -15.32
C SER A 386 3.71 15.96 -15.02
N PRO A 387 2.40 15.62 -15.07
CA PRO A 387 1.96 14.24 -14.95
C PRO A 387 2.48 13.33 -16.07
N MET A 388 2.74 13.90 -17.26
CA MET A 388 3.36 13.19 -18.38
C MET A 388 4.81 12.82 -18.05
N ASP A 389 5.58 13.72 -17.43
CA ASP A 389 6.96 13.43 -17.00
C ASP A 389 7.00 12.35 -15.93
N ALA A 390 6.04 12.37 -14.98
CA ALA A 390 5.89 11.33 -13.98
C ALA A 390 5.65 9.96 -14.64
N PHE A 391 4.76 9.89 -15.62
CA PHE A 391 4.51 8.66 -16.38
C PHE A 391 5.72 8.21 -17.20
N VAL A 392 6.38 9.12 -17.93
CA VAL A 392 7.58 8.78 -18.73
C VAL A 392 8.67 8.21 -17.83
N ALA A 393 8.96 8.84 -16.70
CA ALA A 393 9.95 8.35 -15.76
C ALA A 393 9.54 6.99 -15.20
N ALA A 394 8.36 6.90 -14.58
CA ALA A 394 7.91 5.67 -13.93
C ALA A 394 7.80 4.49 -14.90
N HIS A 395 7.22 4.71 -16.08
CA HIS A 395 7.04 3.63 -17.04
C HIS A 395 8.37 3.15 -17.62
N THR A 396 9.31 4.06 -17.86
CA THR A 396 10.67 3.72 -18.30
C THR A 396 11.38 2.84 -17.28
N LEU A 397 11.31 3.18 -16.00
CA LEU A 397 11.99 2.42 -14.94
C LEU A 397 11.39 1.04 -14.75
N ILE A 398 10.06 0.88 -14.83
CA ILE A 398 9.46 -0.45 -14.72
C ILE A 398 9.78 -1.33 -15.94
N PHE A 399 9.96 -0.75 -17.13
CA PHE A 399 10.36 -1.50 -18.33
C PHE A 399 11.83 -1.95 -18.23
N ASP A 400 12.71 -1.09 -17.73
CA ASP A 400 14.09 -1.48 -17.43
C ASP A 400 14.12 -2.59 -16.37
N PHE A 401 13.33 -2.47 -15.30
CA PHE A 401 13.18 -3.50 -14.27
C PHE A 401 12.61 -4.81 -14.84
N GLU A 402 11.54 -4.75 -15.65
CA GLU A 402 10.96 -5.92 -16.30
C GLU A 402 11.99 -6.62 -17.18
N ASN A 403 12.78 -5.87 -17.97
CA ASN A 403 13.82 -6.45 -18.81
C ASN A 403 14.84 -7.23 -17.96
N ARG A 404 15.32 -6.64 -16.88
CA ARG A 404 16.25 -7.30 -15.93
C ARG A 404 15.62 -8.53 -15.30
N LEU A 405 14.36 -8.43 -14.85
CA LEU A 405 13.62 -9.55 -14.27
C LEU A 405 13.49 -10.71 -15.27
N ARG A 406 13.16 -10.42 -16.53
CA ARG A 406 13.03 -11.43 -17.60
C ARG A 406 14.36 -12.12 -17.90
N LEU A 407 15.45 -11.36 -17.95
CA LEU A 407 16.80 -11.91 -18.10
C LEU A 407 17.20 -12.78 -16.91
N ALA A 408 16.87 -12.35 -15.69
CA ALA A 408 17.18 -13.07 -14.45
C ALA A 408 16.46 -14.41 -14.32
N THR A 409 15.27 -14.53 -14.92
CA THR A 409 14.36 -15.67 -14.69
C THR A 409 14.14 -16.54 -15.92
N LEU A 410 14.65 -16.14 -17.10
CA LEU A 410 14.42 -16.81 -18.38
C LEU A 410 12.93 -17.04 -18.62
N THR A 411 12.18 -15.95 -18.65
CA THR A 411 10.72 -15.99 -18.80
C THR A 411 10.30 -16.43 -20.19
N ALA A 412 9.19 -17.17 -20.23
CA ALA A 412 8.46 -17.45 -21.44
C ALA A 412 7.77 -16.19 -21.99
N ASN A 413 7.60 -16.13 -23.32
CA ASN A 413 6.78 -15.10 -23.97
C ASN A 413 5.30 -15.22 -23.60
N GLU A 414 4.81 -16.46 -23.50
CA GLU A 414 3.46 -16.80 -23.08
C GLU A 414 3.52 -17.83 -21.95
N PRO A 415 2.65 -17.73 -20.93
CA PRO A 415 2.66 -18.67 -19.83
C PRO A 415 2.17 -20.05 -20.27
N PHE A 416 2.61 -21.09 -19.56
CA PHE A 416 1.95 -22.38 -19.63
C PHE A 416 0.73 -22.37 -18.71
N LEU A 417 -0.44 -22.67 -19.25
CA LEU A 417 -1.68 -22.81 -18.50
C LEU A 417 -1.99 -24.30 -18.33
N PHE A 418 -2.18 -24.76 -17.09
CA PHE A 418 -2.47 -26.17 -16.83
C PHE A 418 -3.99 -26.45 -16.84
N TYR A 419 -4.38 -27.45 -17.61
CA TYR A 419 -5.75 -27.94 -17.79
C TYR A 419 -5.81 -29.43 -17.54
N THR A 420 -6.96 -29.90 -17.04
CA THR A 420 -7.24 -31.34 -16.91
C THR A 420 -7.92 -31.95 -18.14
N ASN A 421 -8.50 -31.10 -19.01
CA ASN A 421 -9.14 -31.48 -20.27
C ASN A 421 -9.25 -30.26 -21.20
N VAL A 422 -9.83 -30.42 -22.39
CA VAL A 422 -10.09 -29.32 -23.34
C VAL A 422 -11.20 -28.41 -22.80
N GLY A 423 -11.03 -27.08 -22.91
CA GLY A 423 -12.03 -26.07 -22.50
C GLY A 423 -11.59 -25.22 -21.30
N GLU A 424 -12.03 -23.96 -21.26
CA GLU A 424 -11.68 -23.01 -20.20
C GLU A 424 -12.16 -23.47 -18.81
N GLU A 425 -13.27 -24.19 -18.77
CA GLU A 425 -13.85 -24.78 -17.56
C GLU A 425 -12.96 -25.84 -16.91
N ASN A 426 -11.98 -26.36 -17.64
CA ASN A 426 -11.03 -27.37 -17.15
C ASN A 426 -9.69 -26.77 -16.73
N TYR A 427 -9.56 -25.44 -16.72
CA TYR A 427 -8.38 -24.74 -16.22
C TYR A 427 -8.20 -25.01 -14.73
N THR A 428 -6.99 -25.42 -14.35
CA THR A 428 -6.67 -25.78 -12.96
C THR A 428 -6.49 -24.57 -12.04
N GLY A 429 -6.44 -23.36 -12.59
CA GLY A 429 -5.99 -22.18 -11.85
C GLY A 429 -4.46 -22.03 -11.78
N VAL A 430 -3.70 -23.04 -12.23
CA VAL A 430 -2.24 -23.06 -12.17
C VAL A 430 -1.64 -22.65 -13.52
N MET A 431 -0.69 -21.72 -13.47
CA MET A 431 0.11 -21.30 -14.61
C MET A 431 1.60 -21.19 -14.27
N ALA A 432 2.46 -21.19 -15.28
CA ALA A 432 3.90 -21.03 -15.12
C ALA A 432 4.49 -20.15 -16.22
N TRP A 433 5.33 -19.18 -15.84
CA TRP A 433 6.03 -18.32 -16.79
C TRP A 433 7.51 -18.69 -16.97
N THR A 434 8.11 -19.31 -15.97
CA THR A 434 9.53 -19.66 -15.96
C THR A 434 9.70 -21.18 -15.84
N LEU A 435 10.90 -21.68 -16.14
CA LEU A 435 11.22 -23.10 -15.87
C LEU A 435 11.07 -23.44 -14.38
N LYS A 436 11.38 -22.50 -13.48
CA LYS A 436 11.25 -22.67 -12.03
C LYS A 436 9.79 -22.76 -11.61
N GLY A 437 8.94 -21.85 -12.10
CA GLY A 437 7.50 -21.92 -11.92
C GLY A 437 6.90 -23.21 -12.48
N PHE A 438 7.37 -23.64 -13.65
CA PHE A 438 6.91 -24.88 -14.29
C PHE A 438 7.26 -26.12 -13.45
N ILE A 439 8.45 -26.18 -12.85
CA ILE A 439 8.83 -27.25 -11.90
C ILE A 439 7.86 -27.30 -10.72
N LYS A 440 7.61 -26.16 -10.06
CA LYS A 440 6.68 -26.08 -8.92
C LYS A 440 5.24 -26.45 -9.28
N ALA A 441 4.80 -26.00 -10.46
CA ALA A 441 3.48 -26.34 -10.96
C ALA A 441 3.36 -27.86 -11.18
N LEU A 442 4.37 -28.50 -11.80
CA LEU A 442 4.41 -29.96 -11.94
C LEU A 442 4.44 -30.70 -10.59
N GLU A 443 5.04 -30.12 -9.55
CA GLU A 443 5.07 -30.71 -8.20
C GLU A 443 3.69 -30.73 -7.54
N THR A 444 2.84 -29.74 -7.81
CA THR A 444 1.59 -29.52 -7.07
C THR A 444 0.31 -29.82 -7.86
N VAL A 445 0.32 -29.66 -9.18
CA VAL A 445 -0.87 -29.83 -10.02
C VAL A 445 -1.36 -31.28 -10.03
N ASP A 446 -2.66 -31.49 -10.26
CA ASP A 446 -3.24 -32.82 -10.44
C ASP A 446 -2.51 -33.57 -11.56
N VAL A 447 -2.16 -34.83 -11.29
CA VAL A 447 -1.45 -35.69 -12.22
C VAL A 447 -2.20 -35.87 -13.54
N LYS A 448 -3.53 -35.76 -13.54
CA LYS A 448 -4.36 -35.78 -14.75
C LYS A 448 -4.00 -34.65 -15.70
N ALA A 449 -3.73 -33.45 -15.19
CA ALA A 449 -3.29 -32.32 -16.02
C ALA A 449 -1.91 -32.59 -16.64
N VAL A 450 -1.01 -33.20 -15.87
CA VAL A 450 0.32 -33.61 -16.35
C VAL A 450 0.20 -34.61 -17.50
N GLU A 451 -0.63 -35.64 -17.33
CA GLU A 451 -0.86 -36.65 -18.37
C GLU A 451 -1.53 -36.06 -19.61
N PHE A 452 -2.56 -35.23 -19.42
CA PHE A 452 -3.30 -34.56 -20.49
C PHE A 452 -2.37 -33.77 -21.40
N HIS A 453 -1.57 -32.88 -20.83
CA HIS A 453 -0.66 -32.03 -21.60
C HIS A 453 0.53 -32.78 -22.19
N ASN A 454 1.09 -33.75 -21.44
CA ASN A 454 2.20 -34.55 -21.95
C ASN A 454 1.78 -35.37 -23.18
N MET A 455 0.61 -36.02 -23.14
CA MET A 455 0.10 -36.81 -24.26
C MET A 455 -0.12 -35.98 -25.54
N ARG A 456 -0.50 -34.71 -25.38
CA ARG A 456 -0.72 -33.77 -26.48
C ARG A 456 0.56 -33.12 -27.00
N GLY A 457 1.69 -33.29 -26.29
CA GLY A 457 2.94 -32.62 -26.60
C GLY A 457 2.95 -31.13 -26.26
N ASP A 458 2.01 -30.66 -25.43
CA ASP A 458 1.84 -29.25 -25.10
C ASP A 458 3.10 -28.70 -24.39
N PHE A 459 3.70 -29.49 -23.49
CA PHE A 459 4.92 -29.11 -22.78
C PHE A 459 6.11 -28.88 -23.72
N SER A 460 6.36 -29.80 -24.66
CA SER A 460 7.45 -29.64 -25.63
C SER A 460 7.22 -28.42 -26.53
N SER A 461 5.98 -28.20 -26.97
CA SER A 461 5.62 -27.04 -27.81
C SER A 461 5.82 -25.73 -27.07
N TRP A 462 5.34 -25.62 -25.84
CA TRP A 462 5.51 -24.41 -25.03
C TRP A 462 6.98 -24.08 -24.78
N VAL A 463 7.78 -25.07 -24.39
CA VAL A 463 9.22 -24.86 -24.18
C VAL A 463 9.91 -24.44 -25.49
N GLN A 464 9.52 -25.02 -26.62
CA GLN A 464 10.10 -24.68 -27.92
C GLN A 464 9.79 -23.25 -28.34
N TYR A 465 8.53 -22.81 -28.22
CA TYR A 465 8.08 -21.55 -28.81
C TYR A 465 8.09 -20.38 -27.82
N SER A 466 7.70 -20.61 -26.57
CA SER A 466 7.60 -19.56 -25.57
C SER A 466 8.91 -19.35 -24.82
N LEU A 467 9.65 -20.42 -24.51
CA LEU A 467 10.98 -20.33 -23.87
C LEU A 467 12.15 -20.38 -24.85
N GLN A 468 11.89 -20.65 -26.14
CA GLN A 468 12.91 -20.80 -27.18
C GLN A 468 14.01 -21.83 -26.87
N ASP A 469 13.66 -22.90 -26.15
CA ASP A 469 14.61 -23.93 -25.70
C ASP A 469 14.41 -25.25 -26.46
N ASN A 470 14.95 -25.31 -27.68
CA ASN A 470 14.86 -26.50 -28.53
C ASN A 470 15.44 -27.77 -27.86
N GLY A 471 16.51 -27.63 -27.07
CA GLY A 471 17.16 -28.76 -26.41
C GLY A 471 16.28 -29.40 -25.34
N LEU A 472 15.59 -28.58 -24.54
CA LEU A 472 14.62 -29.10 -23.56
C LEU A 472 13.35 -29.62 -24.26
N ALA A 473 12.89 -28.95 -25.32
CA ALA A 473 11.73 -29.40 -26.09
C ALA A 473 11.90 -30.82 -26.64
N GLU A 474 13.07 -31.16 -27.18
CA GLU A 474 13.39 -32.52 -27.65
C GLU A 474 13.36 -33.55 -26.52
N GLN A 475 13.89 -33.20 -25.34
CA GLN A 475 13.88 -34.09 -24.18
C GLN A 475 12.46 -34.34 -23.66
N LEU A 476 11.61 -33.31 -23.61
CA LEU A 476 10.21 -33.44 -23.23
C LEU A 476 9.41 -34.21 -24.27
N LYS A 477 9.69 -34.02 -25.56
CA LYS A 477 9.08 -34.82 -26.64
C LYS A 477 9.45 -36.29 -26.53
N ALA A 478 10.68 -36.62 -26.14
CA ALA A 478 11.07 -38.01 -25.89
C ALA A 478 10.31 -38.63 -24.71
N ILE A 479 9.98 -37.84 -23.68
CA ILE A 479 9.14 -38.29 -22.56
C ILE A 479 7.68 -38.48 -23.02
N SER A 480 7.15 -37.64 -23.91
CA SER A 480 5.76 -37.75 -24.36
C SER A 480 5.47 -39.03 -25.15
N VAL A 481 6.45 -39.54 -25.91
CA VAL A 481 6.36 -40.86 -26.57
C VAL A 481 6.71 -42.05 -25.65
N SER A 482 7.17 -41.79 -24.42
CA SER A 482 7.40 -42.86 -23.45
C SER A 482 6.07 -43.41 -22.90
N LYS A 483 6.07 -44.65 -22.40
CA LYS A 483 4.89 -45.27 -21.75
C LYS A 483 4.72 -44.84 -20.28
N LEU A 484 5.38 -43.78 -19.83
CA LEU A 484 5.29 -43.30 -18.46
C LEU A 484 3.92 -42.68 -18.18
N ARG A 485 3.39 -42.94 -16.98
CA ARG A 485 2.09 -42.45 -16.50
C ARG A 485 2.15 -42.12 -15.02
N GLY A 486 1.16 -41.36 -14.57
CA GLY A 486 0.99 -40.97 -13.18
C GLY A 486 2.24 -40.28 -12.62
N GLU A 487 2.55 -40.60 -11.36
CA GLU A 487 3.68 -40.02 -10.65
C GLU A 487 5.05 -40.37 -11.25
N LYS A 488 5.16 -41.48 -12.01
CA LYS A 488 6.41 -41.79 -12.72
C LYS A 488 6.67 -40.80 -13.85
N LEU A 489 5.63 -40.39 -14.57
CA LEU A 489 5.70 -39.35 -15.59
C LEU A 489 6.07 -38.00 -14.97
N ARG A 490 5.36 -37.59 -13.91
CA ARG A 490 5.63 -36.34 -13.17
C ARG A 490 7.11 -36.24 -12.77
N LYS A 491 7.65 -37.27 -12.14
CA LYS A 491 9.06 -37.32 -11.71
C LYS A 491 10.04 -37.22 -12.87
N ALA A 492 9.76 -37.88 -13.99
CA ALA A 492 10.62 -37.82 -15.18
C ALA A 492 10.66 -36.41 -15.78
N LEU A 493 9.50 -35.76 -15.93
CA LEU A 493 9.40 -34.38 -16.40
C LEU A 493 10.16 -33.42 -15.48
N ILE A 494 9.87 -33.47 -14.17
CA ILE A 494 10.53 -32.64 -13.17
C ILE A 494 12.06 -32.82 -13.23
N SER A 495 12.55 -34.06 -13.27
CA SER A 495 14.00 -34.33 -13.30
C SER A 495 14.68 -33.71 -14.52
N VAL A 496 14.05 -33.78 -15.70
CA VAL A 496 14.61 -33.22 -16.94
C VAL A 496 14.59 -31.69 -16.91
N VAL A 497 13.47 -31.10 -16.52
CA VAL A 497 13.32 -29.64 -16.42
C VAL A 497 14.26 -29.08 -15.36
N GLN A 498 14.37 -29.70 -14.17
CA GLN A 498 15.30 -29.29 -13.11
C GLN A 498 16.76 -29.35 -13.56
N LYS A 499 17.15 -30.37 -14.33
CA LYS A 499 18.51 -30.47 -14.87
C LYS A 499 18.79 -29.31 -15.83
N ARG A 500 17.85 -29.00 -16.73
CA ARG A 500 17.98 -27.87 -17.65
C ARG A 500 18.02 -26.54 -16.92
N PHE A 501 17.13 -26.34 -15.95
CA PHE A 501 17.09 -25.15 -15.11
C PHE A 501 18.45 -24.90 -14.44
N ARG A 502 19.04 -25.89 -13.76
CA ARG A 502 20.36 -25.74 -13.12
C ARG A 502 21.46 -25.30 -14.10
N ASN A 503 21.48 -25.87 -15.31
CA ASN A 503 22.47 -25.52 -16.33
C ASN A 503 22.30 -24.07 -16.81
N LEU A 504 21.06 -23.65 -17.02
CA LEU A 504 20.73 -22.30 -17.47
C LEU A 504 20.94 -21.27 -16.35
N SER A 505 20.57 -21.58 -15.11
CA SER A 505 20.75 -20.69 -13.97
C SER A 505 22.20 -20.29 -13.77
N GLN A 506 23.16 -21.20 -13.98
CA GLN A 506 24.58 -20.85 -13.91
C GLN A 506 24.96 -19.83 -14.99
N GLN A 507 24.51 -20.04 -16.24
CA GLN A 507 24.76 -19.12 -17.35
C GLN A 507 24.10 -17.76 -17.12
N VAL A 508 22.88 -17.75 -16.58
CA VAL A 508 22.15 -16.54 -16.22
C VAL A 508 22.88 -15.80 -15.12
N GLN A 509 23.30 -16.48 -14.05
CA GLN A 509 24.07 -15.85 -12.97
C GLN A 509 25.35 -15.18 -13.48
N ASP A 510 26.06 -15.82 -14.41
CA ASP A 510 27.24 -15.25 -15.03
C ASP A 510 26.89 -14.03 -15.92
N ALA A 511 25.78 -14.10 -16.67
CA ALA A 511 25.32 -13.04 -17.56
C ALA A 511 24.73 -11.81 -16.81
N VAL A 512 24.00 -12.04 -15.72
CA VAL A 512 23.33 -11.00 -14.92
C VAL A 512 24.18 -10.50 -13.76
N LYS A 513 25.46 -10.92 -13.69
CA LYS A 513 26.43 -10.41 -12.71
C LYS A 513 26.56 -8.88 -12.77
N LEU A 514 26.34 -8.31 -13.95
CA LEU A 514 26.13 -6.89 -14.19
C LEU A 514 24.87 -6.78 -15.06
N PHE A 515 23.71 -6.65 -14.41
CA PHE A 515 22.44 -6.39 -15.10
C PHE A 515 22.53 -5.16 -15.99
#